data_AF-X1CCT5-F1
#
_entry.id   AF-X1CCT5-F1
#
_cell.length_a   1.000
_cell.length_b   1.000
_cell.length_c   1.000
_cell.angle_alpha   90.00
_cell.angle_beta   90.00
_cell.angle_gamma   90.00
#
_symmetry.space_group_name_H-M   'P 1'
#
loop_
_entity.id
_entity.type
_entity.pdbx_description
1 polymer ?
#
loop_
_entity_poly.entity_id
_entity_poly.type
_entity_poly.pdbx_seq_one_letter_code
_entity_poly.pdbx_strand_id
1 'polypeptide(L)'
;EMNSFDVVVVAFNCTMSEDKDLIKALENAARKGIGLVAMKTQCGGAWGVDGYRKPKEQPKNQTAMLKWVLQHDFISTVIPAMETFDHIDEDFSVAYDLEYTPEEKRFLDDENIPYSLAFCRQCKKCMVTCPECVDIPALMRTHMYAYQYQNMDLLNLAQKEIEAGKGLYQCKFCEKCQAVCS
;
A
#
# COMPACT_ATOMS: atom_id res chain seq x y z
N GLU A 1 -19.10 -21.47 16.81
CA GLU A 1 -17.77 -21.28 16.19
C GLU A 1 -17.16 -20.01 16.80
N MET A 2 -15.92 -20.06 17.27
CA MET A 2 -15.25 -18.85 17.79
C MET A 2 -15.11 -17.86 16.66
N ASN A 3 -15.74 -16.69 16.80
CA ASN A 3 -15.38 -15.49 16.06
C ASN A 3 -13.96 -15.13 16.56
N SER A 4 -12.92 -15.68 15.95
CA SER A 4 -11.57 -15.68 16.54
C SER A 4 -10.90 -14.30 16.60
N PHE A 5 -11.53 -13.27 16.02
CA PHE A 5 -11.00 -11.91 15.95
C PHE A 5 -12.12 -10.89 16.14
N ASP A 6 -11.92 -9.91 17.03
CA ASP A 6 -12.81 -8.76 17.20
C ASP A 6 -12.50 -7.65 16.18
N VAL A 7 -11.23 -7.51 15.81
CA VAL A 7 -10.72 -6.47 14.90
C VAL A 7 -9.67 -7.05 13.97
N VAL A 8 -9.68 -6.62 12.70
CA VAL A 8 -8.65 -6.93 11.71
C VAL A 8 -8.12 -5.64 11.10
N VAL A 9 -6.79 -5.53 11.03
CA VAL A 9 -6.11 -4.47 10.28
C VAL A 9 -5.83 -4.97 8.86
N VAL A 10 -6.31 -4.25 7.85
CA VAL A 10 -6.23 -4.66 6.43
C VAL A 10 -5.62 -3.57 5.56
N ALA A 11 -4.75 -3.92 4.63
CA ALA A 11 -4.35 -3.00 3.58
C ALA A 11 -5.53 -2.79 2.60
N PHE A 12 -6.05 -1.57 2.50
CA PHE A 12 -7.16 -1.25 1.60
C PHE A 12 -7.07 0.21 1.14
N ASN A 13 -7.13 0.43 -0.17
CA ASN A 13 -7.05 1.75 -0.83
C ASN A 13 -7.60 1.69 -2.25
N CYS A 14 -7.69 2.84 -2.92
CA CYS A 14 -8.30 2.97 -4.24
C CYS A 14 -7.64 2.12 -5.33
N THR A 15 -6.36 1.74 -5.21
CA THR A 15 -5.70 0.82 -6.17
C THR A 15 -6.23 -0.61 -6.10
N MET A 16 -7.04 -0.92 -5.08
CA MET A 16 -7.64 -2.23 -4.85
C MET A 16 -9.14 -2.24 -5.19
N SER A 17 -9.67 -1.20 -5.84
CA SER A 17 -11.09 -1.09 -6.20
C SER A 17 -11.61 -2.28 -7.03
N GLU A 18 -10.76 -2.85 -7.88
CA GLU A 18 -11.11 -3.98 -8.75
C GLU A 18 -10.92 -5.36 -8.10
N ASP A 19 -10.43 -5.42 -6.85
CA ASP A 19 -10.23 -6.67 -6.11
C ASP A 19 -11.54 -7.13 -5.45
N LYS A 20 -12.45 -7.68 -6.27
CA LYS A 20 -13.78 -8.12 -5.85
C LYS A 20 -13.76 -9.19 -4.75
N ASP A 21 -12.74 -10.06 -4.77
CA ASP A 21 -12.60 -11.11 -3.75
C ASP A 21 -12.20 -10.51 -2.40
N LEU A 22 -11.28 -9.54 -2.38
CA LEU A 22 -10.95 -8.78 -1.18
C LEU A 22 -12.19 -8.04 -0.64
N ILE A 23 -12.88 -7.26 -1.48
CA ILE A 23 -14.05 -6.48 -1.06
C ILE A 23 -15.12 -7.41 -0.45
N LYS A 24 -15.43 -8.53 -1.12
CA LYS A 24 -16.39 -9.52 -0.61
C LYS A 24 -15.94 -10.13 0.71
N ALA A 25 -14.64 -10.40 0.89
CA ALA A 25 -14.10 -10.90 2.15
C ALA A 25 -14.26 -9.88 3.28
N LEU A 26 -14.03 -8.59 3.01
CA LEU A 26 -14.20 -7.51 3.99
C LEU A 26 -15.66 -7.31 4.38
N GLU A 27 -16.57 -7.26 3.41
CA GLU A 27 -18.01 -7.21 3.70
C GLU A 27 -18.48 -8.41 4.54
N ASN A 28 -17.96 -9.61 4.24
CA ASN A 28 -18.28 -10.81 5.02
C ASN A 28 -17.76 -10.71 6.46
N ALA A 29 -16.56 -10.17 6.67
CA ALA A 29 -16.00 -9.96 8.01
C ALA A 29 -16.81 -8.94 8.81
N ALA A 30 -17.14 -7.79 8.20
CA ALA A 30 -17.97 -6.76 8.82
C ALA A 30 -19.37 -7.30 9.19
N ARG A 31 -20.01 -8.08 8.30
CA ARG A 31 -21.31 -8.74 8.59
C ARG A 31 -21.26 -9.74 9.75
N LYS A 32 -20.07 -10.25 10.10
CA LYS A 32 -19.85 -11.11 11.27
C LYS A 32 -19.51 -10.32 12.54
N GLY A 33 -19.57 -9.00 12.50
CA GLY A 33 -19.27 -8.12 13.64
C GLY A 33 -17.79 -7.91 13.90
N ILE A 34 -16.92 -8.17 12.91
CA ILE A 34 -15.48 -7.91 13.01
C ILE A 34 -15.22 -6.46 12.60
N GLY A 35 -14.57 -5.68 13.48
CA GLY A 35 -14.13 -4.33 13.17
C GLY A 35 -13.01 -4.33 12.13
N LEU A 36 -13.12 -3.49 11.10
CA LEU A 36 -12.11 -3.39 10.04
C LEU A 36 -11.38 -2.05 10.13
N VAL A 37 -10.08 -2.12 10.40
CA VAL A 37 -9.17 -0.96 10.41
C VAL A 37 -8.39 -0.96 9.11
N ALA A 38 -8.67 -0.01 8.22
CA ALA A 38 -7.93 0.09 6.97
C ALA A 38 -6.57 0.79 7.16
N MET A 39 -5.51 0.12 6.74
CA MET A 39 -4.15 0.62 6.68
C MET A 39 -3.71 0.83 5.23
N LYS A 40 -2.63 1.59 5.04
CA LYS A 40 -2.06 1.87 3.71
C LYS A 40 -3.08 2.53 2.76
N THR A 41 -4.00 3.30 3.33
CA THR A 41 -5.08 4.01 2.62
C THR A 41 -4.55 4.98 1.56
N GLN A 42 -3.39 5.58 1.80
CA GLN A 42 -2.74 6.55 0.92
C GLN A 42 -1.65 5.94 0.00
N CYS A 43 -1.72 4.63 -0.25
CA CYS A 43 -0.89 3.90 -1.24
C CYS A 43 0.64 3.95 -1.07
N GLY A 44 1.14 4.29 0.13
CA GLY A 44 2.57 4.33 0.44
C GLY A 44 3.23 5.68 0.15
N GLY A 45 4.56 5.75 0.31
CA GLY A 45 5.31 7.00 0.16
C GLY A 45 5.44 7.43 -1.31
N ALA A 46 6.14 8.53 -1.58
CA ALA A 46 6.28 9.02 -2.96
C ALA A 46 7.03 7.99 -3.84
N TRP A 47 6.49 7.62 -5.01
CA TRP A 47 7.25 6.90 -6.04
C TRP A 47 8.05 7.91 -6.86
N GLY A 48 9.33 8.05 -6.53
CA GLY A 48 10.33 8.73 -7.35
C GLY A 48 11.32 7.73 -7.91
N VAL A 49 10.90 6.81 -8.78
CA VAL A 49 11.85 5.97 -9.53
C VAL A 49 12.30 6.71 -10.78
N ASP A 50 13.05 7.77 -10.53
CA ASP A 50 14.26 8.03 -11.30
C ASP A 50 15.23 8.61 -10.28
N GLY A 51 16.25 7.83 -9.90
CA GLY A 51 17.14 8.04 -8.75
C GLY A 51 17.97 9.34 -8.74
N TYR A 52 17.59 10.33 -9.53
CA TYR A 52 18.22 11.66 -9.65
C TYR A 52 17.23 12.81 -9.83
N ARG A 53 15.92 12.55 -9.88
CA ARG A 53 14.92 13.62 -10.06
C ARG A 53 14.07 13.71 -8.79
N LYS A 54 13.97 14.93 -8.23
CA LYS A 54 12.92 15.26 -7.27
C LYS A 54 11.61 14.68 -7.83
N PRO A 55 10.77 14.04 -7.00
CA PRO A 55 9.45 13.60 -7.45
C PRO A 55 8.83 14.78 -8.19
N LYS A 56 8.56 14.63 -9.50
CA LYS A 56 7.52 15.47 -10.08
C LYS A 56 6.32 15.16 -9.21
N GLU A 57 5.84 16.18 -8.49
CA GLU A 57 4.70 16.10 -7.58
C GLU A 57 3.73 15.10 -8.17
N GLN A 58 3.70 13.90 -7.59
CA GLN A 58 2.60 13.02 -7.92
C GLN A 58 1.37 13.79 -7.50
N PRO A 59 0.31 13.84 -8.31
CA PRO A 59 -0.96 14.33 -7.83
C PRO A 59 -1.38 13.35 -6.73
N LYS A 60 -0.98 13.59 -5.48
CA LYS A 60 -1.44 12.82 -4.33
C LYS A 60 -2.50 13.66 -3.69
N ASN A 61 -3.76 13.31 -3.94
CA ASN A 61 -4.85 13.89 -3.19
C ASN A 61 -5.11 12.98 -1.97
N GLN A 62 -4.47 13.32 -0.86
CA GLN A 62 -4.50 12.51 0.37
C GLN A 62 -5.92 12.37 0.92
N THR A 63 -6.66 13.47 0.93
CA THR A 63 -8.03 13.52 1.41
C THR A 63 -8.96 12.68 0.53
N ALA A 64 -8.82 12.74 -0.80
CA ALA A 64 -9.58 11.89 -1.72
C ALA A 64 -9.38 10.39 -1.43
N MET A 65 -8.13 9.95 -1.22
CA MET A 65 -7.82 8.54 -0.93
C MET A 65 -8.40 8.09 0.41
N LEU A 66 -8.34 8.94 1.45
CA LEU A 66 -8.92 8.62 2.75
C LEU A 66 -10.45 8.58 2.71
N LYS A 67 -11.08 9.60 2.09
CA LYS A 67 -12.53 9.64 1.87
C LYS A 67 -13.00 8.41 1.08
N TRP A 68 -12.27 8.01 0.04
CA TRP A 68 -12.57 6.79 -0.71
C TRP A 68 -12.65 5.55 0.18
N VAL A 69 -11.68 5.37 1.08
CA VAL A 69 -11.71 4.23 2.01
C VAL A 69 -12.86 4.34 3.03
N LEU A 70 -13.06 5.53 3.60
CA LEU A 70 -14.03 5.77 4.67
C LEU A 70 -15.50 5.78 4.21
N GLN A 71 -15.76 5.98 2.91
CA GLN A 71 -17.11 5.85 2.36
C GLN A 71 -17.58 4.40 2.20
N HIS A 72 -16.73 3.40 2.49
CA HIS A 72 -17.17 2.01 2.53
C HIS A 72 -17.73 1.66 3.91
N ASP A 73 -19.04 1.37 3.98
CA ASP A 73 -19.75 1.03 5.23
C ASP A 73 -19.14 -0.16 6.02
N PHE A 74 -18.38 -1.04 5.36
CA PHE A 74 -17.71 -2.15 6.02
C PHE A 74 -16.40 -1.76 6.72
N ILE A 75 -15.85 -0.56 6.47
CA ILE A 75 -14.65 -0.05 7.15
C ILE A 75 -15.06 0.68 8.42
N SER A 76 -14.49 0.27 9.56
CA SER A 76 -14.77 0.88 10.86
C SER A 76 -13.95 2.13 11.11
N THR A 77 -12.69 2.16 10.66
CA THR A 77 -11.79 3.31 10.77
C THR A 77 -10.54 3.11 9.89
N VAL A 78 -9.69 4.13 9.84
CA VAL A 78 -8.42 4.14 9.11
C VAL A 78 -7.24 4.42 10.04
N ILE A 79 -6.04 3.97 9.66
CA ILE A 79 -4.78 4.37 10.31
C ILE A 79 -3.86 5.08 9.29
N PRO A 80 -4.06 6.38 9.06
CA PRO A 80 -3.19 7.18 8.18
C PRO A 80 -1.86 7.51 8.86
N ALA A 81 -0.89 7.96 8.07
CA ALA A 81 0.43 8.35 8.57
C ALA A 81 0.47 9.84 8.91
N MET A 82 0.81 10.18 10.16
CA MET A 82 0.85 11.56 10.67
C MET A 82 2.28 11.96 11.08
N GLU A 83 3.17 12.13 10.11
CA GLU A 83 4.57 12.54 10.39
C GLU A 83 4.76 14.06 10.56
N THR A 84 3.82 14.88 10.05
CA THR A 84 3.86 16.34 10.11
C THR A 84 2.53 16.89 10.62
N PHE A 85 2.51 18.15 11.06
CA PHE A 85 1.26 18.82 11.45
C PHE A 85 0.31 18.98 10.25
N ASP A 86 0.82 19.21 9.05
CA ASP A 86 0.00 19.29 7.83
C ASP A 86 -0.76 17.98 7.58
N HIS A 87 -0.13 16.82 7.81
CA HIS A 87 -0.82 15.53 7.72
C HIS A 87 -1.95 15.40 8.74
N ILE A 88 -1.77 15.95 9.95
CA ILE A 88 -2.82 15.98 10.97
C ILE A 88 -4.00 16.81 10.47
N ASP A 89 -3.75 18.02 9.97
CA ASP A 89 -4.82 18.89 9.48
C ASP A 89 -5.57 18.27 8.29
N GLU A 90 -4.85 17.62 7.37
CA GLU A 90 -5.43 16.85 6.26
C GLU A 90 -6.29 15.68 6.74
N ASP A 91 -5.76 14.82 7.61
CA ASP A 91 -6.47 13.64 8.12
C ASP A 91 -7.71 14.03 8.93
N PHE A 92 -7.63 15.08 9.75
CA PHE A 92 -8.77 15.58 10.52
C PHE A 92 -9.83 16.23 9.64
N SER A 93 -9.45 16.90 8.54
CA SER A 93 -10.43 17.47 7.60
C SER A 93 -11.37 16.40 7.05
N VAL A 94 -10.85 15.19 6.77
CA VAL A 94 -11.61 14.04 6.29
C VAL A 94 -12.52 13.47 7.38
N ALA A 95 -12.09 13.48 8.64
CA ALA A 95 -12.89 12.96 9.75
C ALA A 95 -14.19 13.75 9.96
N TYR A 96 -14.24 15.02 9.56
CA TYR A 96 -15.41 15.88 9.70
C TYR A 96 -16.31 15.92 8.46
N ASP A 97 -15.78 15.61 7.28
CA ASP A 97 -16.53 15.67 6.02
C ASP A 97 -16.00 14.63 5.02
N LEU A 98 -16.89 13.73 4.58
CA LEU A 98 -16.59 12.71 3.59
C LEU A 98 -17.05 13.09 2.18
N GLU A 99 -17.73 14.21 1.99
CA GLU A 99 -18.15 14.65 0.66
C GLU A 99 -16.94 14.98 -0.20
N TYR A 100 -16.95 14.50 -1.44
CA TYR A 100 -15.90 14.83 -2.39
C TYR A 100 -16.05 16.24 -2.94
N THR A 101 -14.95 16.98 -2.91
CA THR A 101 -14.77 18.16 -3.75
C THR A 101 -14.65 17.76 -5.23
N PRO A 102 -14.86 18.70 -6.18
CA PRO A 102 -14.66 18.43 -7.60
C PRO A 102 -13.24 17.97 -7.95
N GLU A 103 -12.23 18.46 -7.22
CA GLU A 103 -10.84 18.07 -7.41
C GLU A 103 -10.56 16.64 -6.95
N GLU A 104 -11.06 16.27 -5.76
CA GLU A 104 -10.95 14.90 -5.23
C GLU A 104 -11.64 13.90 -6.15
N LYS A 105 -12.83 14.23 -6.64
CA LYS A 105 -13.55 13.40 -7.60
C LYS A 105 -12.78 13.24 -8.91
N ARG A 106 -12.25 14.34 -9.47
CA ARG A 106 -11.45 14.30 -10.69
C ARG A 106 -10.20 13.43 -10.52
N PHE A 107 -9.57 13.48 -9.35
CA PHE A 107 -8.43 12.64 -9.02
C PHE A 107 -8.83 11.15 -8.98
N LEU A 108 -9.94 10.80 -8.34
CA LEU A 108 -10.39 9.40 -8.25
C LEU A 108 -10.88 8.84 -9.59
N ASP A 109 -11.38 9.70 -10.49
CA ASP A 109 -11.86 9.32 -11.82
C ASP A 109 -10.72 9.16 -12.86
N ASP A 110 -9.47 9.52 -12.53
CA ASP A 110 -8.33 9.36 -13.44
C ASP A 110 -7.84 7.91 -13.47
N GLU A 111 -8.03 7.25 -14.62
CA GLU A 111 -7.66 5.85 -14.87
C GLU A 111 -6.16 5.54 -14.68
N ASN A 112 -5.28 6.56 -14.70
CA ASN A 112 -3.85 6.38 -14.48
C ASN A 112 -3.48 6.31 -12.99
N ILE A 113 -4.36 6.76 -12.09
CA ILE A 113 -4.08 6.82 -10.66
C ILE A 113 -3.79 5.45 -10.06
N PRO A 114 -4.60 4.39 -10.30
CA PRO A 114 -4.30 3.05 -9.79
C PRO A 114 -2.90 2.54 -10.17
N TYR A 115 -2.44 2.84 -11.40
CA TYR A 115 -1.12 2.43 -11.88
C TYR A 115 0.01 3.27 -11.28
N SER A 116 -0.18 4.58 -11.17
CA SER A 116 0.83 5.50 -10.60
C SER A 116 1.04 5.31 -9.09
N LEU A 117 0.01 4.80 -8.40
CA LEU A 117 0.04 4.49 -6.98
C LEU A 117 0.32 3.01 -6.68
N ALA A 118 0.52 2.19 -7.70
CA ALA A 118 0.72 0.76 -7.53
C ALA A 118 1.95 0.46 -6.66
N PHE A 119 1.81 -0.50 -5.74
CA PHE A 119 2.89 -0.91 -4.85
C PHE A 119 2.94 -2.41 -4.64
N CYS A 120 4.09 -2.91 -4.18
CA CYS A 120 4.24 -4.31 -3.82
C CYS A 120 3.34 -4.66 -2.62
N ARG A 121 2.29 -5.46 -2.85
CA ARG A 121 1.32 -5.90 -1.84
C ARG A 121 1.83 -7.03 -0.92
N GLN A 122 3.11 -7.39 -1.02
CA GLN A 122 3.71 -8.49 -0.24
C GLN A 122 3.02 -9.85 -0.44
N CYS A 123 2.40 -10.08 -1.61
CA CYS A 123 1.61 -11.28 -1.90
C CYS A 123 2.44 -12.55 -2.17
N LYS A 124 3.78 -12.42 -2.30
CA LYS A 124 4.75 -13.51 -2.55
C LYS A 124 4.57 -14.30 -3.86
N LYS A 125 3.58 -13.97 -4.71
CA LYS A 125 3.34 -14.66 -6.00
C LYS A 125 4.57 -14.65 -6.92
N CYS A 126 5.31 -13.54 -6.95
CA CYS A 126 6.51 -13.40 -7.77
C CYS A 126 7.63 -14.36 -7.38
N MET A 127 7.68 -14.83 -6.13
CA MET A 127 8.70 -15.77 -5.66
C MET A 127 8.60 -17.12 -6.37
N VAL A 128 7.38 -17.58 -6.68
CA VAL A 128 7.12 -18.85 -7.38
C VAL A 128 7.70 -18.85 -8.79
N THR A 129 7.74 -17.68 -9.43
CA THR A 129 8.24 -17.49 -10.79
C THR A 129 9.73 -17.11 -10.85
N CYS A 130 10.36 -16.84 -9.71
CA CYS A 130 11.77 -16.49 -9.67
C CYS A 130 12.62 -17.78 -9.68
N PRO A 131 13.42 -18.04 -10.73
CA PRO A 131 14.24 -19.26 -10.80
C PRO A 131 15.26 -19.36 -9.65
N GLU A 132 15.72 -18.20 -9.16
CA GLU A 132 16.68 -18.09 -8.07
C GLU A 132 16.02 -17.99 -6.69
N CYS A 133 14.68 -18.14 -6.60
CA CYS A 133 13.92 -18.09 -5.35
C CYS A 133 14.20 -16.87 -4.47
N VAL A 134 14.50 -15.72 -5.10
CA VAL A 134 14.76 -14.44 -4.41
C VAL A 134 13.52 -14.00 -3.64
N ASP A 135 13.71 -13.48 -2.42
CA ASP A 135 12.65 -12.84 -1.64
C ASP A 135 12.37 -11.43 -2.17
N ILE A 136 11.79 -11.38 -3.37
CA ILE A 136 11.42 -10.14 -4.05
C ILE A 136 10.53 -9.25 -3.16
N PRO A 137 9.51 -9.77 -2.44
CA PRO A 137 8.73 -8.96 -1.51
C PRO A 137 9.57 -8.25 -0.43
N ALA A 138 10.52 -8.96 0.19
CA ALA A 138 11.42 -8.35 1.18
C ALA A 138 12.35 -7.30 0.54
N LEU A 139 12.80 -7.52 -0.69
CA LEU A 139 13.56 -6.52 -1.46
C LEU A 139 12.72 -5.28 -1.80
N MET A 140 11.47 -5.45 -2.21
CA MET A 140 10.55 -4.34 -2.46
C MET A 140 10.27 -3.54 -1.19
N ARG A 141 10.16 -4.21 -0.03
CA ARG A 141 10.03 -3.54 1.27
C ARG A 141 11.30 -2.75 1.62
N THR A 142 12.48 -3.33 1.37
CA THR A 142 13.76 -2.65 1.55
C THR A 142 13.86 -1.40 0.66
N HIS A 143 13.47 -1.52 -0.61
CA HIS A 143 13.39 -0.39 -1.54
C HIS A 143 12.41 0.69 -1.05
N MET A 144 11.23 0.31 -0.56
CA MET A 144 10.26 1.24 0.03
C MET A 144 10.88 2.03 1.19
N TYR A 145 11.55 1.36 2.13
CA TYR A 145 12.19 2.04 3.25
C TYR A 145 13.30 3.00 2.79
N ALA A 146 14.11 2.62 1.82
CA ALA A 146 15.17 3.48 1.28
C ALA A 146 14.64 4.73 0.56
N TYR A 147 13.71 4.53 -0.38
CA TYR A 147 13.40 5.54 -1.39
C TYR A 147 12.07 6.23 -1.16
N GLN A 148 11.09 5.53 -0.59
CA GLN A 148 9.78 6.13 -0.31
C GLN A 148 9.73 6.77 1.07
N TYR A 149 10.32 6.11 2.07
CA TYR A 149 10.32 6.59 3.46
C TYR A 149 11.63 7.28 3.85
N GLN A 150 12.68 7.16 3.03
CA GLN A 150 14.02 7.71 3.34
C GLN A 150 14.52 7.30 4.73
N ASN A 151 14.16 6.09 5.17
CA ASN A 151 14.44 5.54 6.49
C ASN A 151 15.46 4.40 6.38
N MET A 152 16.74 4.75 6.58
CA MET A 152 17.86 3.81 6.45
C MET A 152 17.88 2.76 7.56
N ASP A 153 17.36 3.06 8.75
CA ASP A 153 17.31 2.11 9.86
C ASP A 153 16.34 0.96 9.56
N LEU A 154 15.13 1.29 9.07
CA LEU A 154 14.15 0.29 8.63
C LEU A 154 14.66 -0.52 7.43
N LEU A 155 15.39 0.11 6.50
CA LEU A 155 16.07 -0.61 5.42
C LEU A 155 17.06 -1.64 6.00
N ASN A 156 17.93 -1.24 6.94
CA ASN A 156 18.94 -2.12 7.50
C ASN A 156 18.32 -3.29 8.26
N LEU A 157 17.23 -3.05 8.99
CA LEU A 157 16.46 -4.11 9.65
C LEU A 157 15.82 -5.06 8.62
N ALA A 158 15.13 -4.51 7.61
CA ALA A 158 14.48 -5.30 6.57
C ALA A 158 15.46 -6.16 5.77
N GLN A 159 16.68 -5.69 5.52
CA GLN A 159 17.73 -6.47 4.86
C GLN A 159 18.19 -7.67 5.70
N LYS A 160 18.30 -7.49 7.02
CA LYS A 160 18.71 -8.57 7.94
C LYS A 160 17.66 -9.68 8.05
N GLU A 161 16.40 -9.37 7.76
CA GLU A 161 15.32 -10.37 7.73
C GLU A 161 15.34 -11.24 6.46
N ILE A 162 16.11 -10.86 5.43
CA ILE A 162 16.21 -11.65 4.21
C ILE A 162 17.07 -12.88 4.47
N GLU A 163 16.49 -14.06 4.22
CA GLU A 163 17.18 -15.34 4.39
C GLU A 163 18.46 -15.38 3.53
N ALA A 164 19.52 -15.98 4.10
CA ALA A 164 20.78 -16.16 3.40
C ALA A 164 20.54 -16.88 2.06
N GLY A 165 21.09 -16.31 0.99
CA GLY A 165 20.90 -16.84 -0.35
C GLY A 165 19.57 -16.50 -1.03
N LYS A 166 18.72 -15.65 -0.44
CA LYS A 166 17.48 -15.13 -1.08
C LYS A 166 17.52 -13.63 -1.35
N GLY A 167 18.68 -12.99 -1.23
CA GLY A 167 18.86 -11.55 -1.48
C GLY A 167 19.21 -11.21 -2.93
N LEU A 168 19.43 -9.91 -3.19
CA LEU A 168 19.75 -9.34 -4.51
C LEU A 168 20.94 -10.00 -5.21
N TYR A 169 21.88 -10.57 -4.46
CA TYR A 169 23.05 -11.24 -5.04
C TYR A 169 22.65 -12.35 -6.01
N GLN A 170 21.55 -13.06 -5.78
CA GLN A 170 21.14 -14.13 -6.69
C GLN A 170 20.61 -13.62 -8.02
N CYS A 171 20.12 -12.38 -8.08
CA CYS A 171 19.63 -11.80 -9.33
C CYS A 171 20.71 -11.76 -10.42
N LYS A 172 22.00 -11.77 -10.05
CA LYS A 172 23.12 -11.78 -11.01
C LYS A 172 23.22 -13.04 -11.85
N PHE A 173 22.58 -14.14 -11.44
CA PHE A 173 22.57 -15.41 -12.18
C PHE A 173 21.50 -15.43 -13.29
N CYS A 174 20.64 -14.42 -13.32
CA CYS A 174 19.69 -14.18 -14.41
C CYS A 174 20.21 -13.08 -15.35
N GLU A 175 20.11 -13.29 -16.66
CA GLU A 175 20.36 -12.22 -17.64
C GLU A 175 19.26 -11.14 -17.60
N LYS A 176 18.02 -11.56 -17.34
CA LYS A 176 16.83 -10.69 -17.20
C LYS A 176 15.92 -11.21 -16.10
N CYS A 177 15.19 -10.30 -15.43
CA CYS A 177 14.21 -10.70 -14.43
C CYS A 177 13.12 -11.56 -15.09
N GLN A 178 12.93 -12.79 -14.59
CA GLN A 178 11.88 -13.70 -15.04
C GLN A 178 10.68 -13.76 -14.08
N ALA A 179 10.77 -13.08 -12.94
CA ALA A 179 9.68 -13.06 -11.98
C ALA A 179 8.50 -12.25 -12.50
N VAL A 180 7.29 -12.75 -12.24
CA VAL A 180 6.03 -12.13 -12.67
C VAL A 180 5.35 -11.49 -11.45
N CYS A 181 5.08 -10.19 -11.53
CA CYS A 181 4.17 -9.51 -10.62
C CYS A 181 2.74 -9.67 -11.15
N SER A 182 1.83 -10.19 -10.32
CA SER A 182 0.46 -10.56 -10.69
C SER A 182 -0.55 -10.13 -9.65
#